data_AF-A0A2N2NUV8-F1
#
_entry.id   AF-A0A2N2NUV8-F1
#
_cell.length_a   1.000
_cell.length_b   1.000
_cell.length_c   1.000
_cell.angle_alpha   90.00
_cell.angle_beta   90.00
_cell.angle_gamma   90.00
#
_symmetry.space_group_name_H-M   'P 1'
#
loop_
_entity.id
_entity.type
_entity.pdbx_description
1 polymer ?
#
loop_
_entity_poly.entity_id
_entity_poly.type
_entity_poly.pdbx_seq_one_letter_code
_entity_poly.pdbx_strand_id
1 'polypeptide(L)' 'MSLIKESLLIENEDQIMLIFSHRPIVPLEDGWINLHGHIHNVPPPPEGSNLGPNHINMSVEVREYRPWRLGEIIEPFI' A
#
# COMPACT_ATOMS: atom_id res chain seq x y z
N MET A 1 10.88 3.61 -20.60
CA MET A 1 10.96 2.75 -19.41
C MET A 1 11.42 3.63 -18.26
N SER A 2 10.51 4.19 -17.47
CA SER A 2 10.92 5.05 -16.35
C SER A 2 11.27 4.14 -15.17
N LEU A 3 12.53 4.19 -14.71
CA LEU A 3 12.90 3.66 -13.41
C LEU A 3 12.01 4.32 -12.35
N ILE A 4 11.33 3.49 -11.55
CA ILE A 4 10.61 3.94 -10.36
C ILE A 4 11.66 4.52 -9.43
N LYS A 5 11.67 5.86 -9.30
CA LYS A 5 12.79 6.60 -8.72
C LYS A 5 12.78 6.61 -7.19
N GLU A 6 11.69 6.17 -6.54
CA GLU A 6 11.49 6.26 -5.10
C GLU A 6 10.68 5.07 -4.56
N SER A 7 11.32 3.91 -4.40
CA SER A 7 10.75 2.77 -3.69
C SER A 7 11.73 2.28 -2.64
N LEU A 8 11.22 1.97 -1.45
CA LEU A 8 11.98 1.36 -0.36
C LEU A 8 11.54 -0.10 -0.23
N LEU A 9 12.51 -1.01 -0.06
CA LEU A 9 12.27 -2.43 0.22
C LEU A 9 12.67 -2.73 1.66
N ILE A 10 11.87 -3.52 2.38
CA ILE A 10 12.14 -3.97 3.75
C ILE A 10 11.91 -5.49 3.78
N GLU A 11 12.88 -6.26 4.26
CA GLU A 11 12.81 -7.72 4.42
C GLU A 11 12.90 -8.07 5.94
N ASN A 12 12.04 -8.97 6.43
CA ASN A 12 12.04 -9.48 7.80
C ASN A 12 11.99 -11.02 7.78
N GLU A 13 12.48 -11.74 8.80
CA GLU A 13 12.71 -13.20 8.73
C GLU A 13 11.45 -14.06 8.44
N ASP A 14 10.24 -13.53 8.72
CA ASP A 14 8.94 -14.00 8.22
C ASP A 14 8.47 -13.11 7.04
N GLN A 15 9.14 -13.23 5.89
CA GLN A 15 9.21 -12.20 4.84
C GLN A 15 7.85 -11.75 4.27
N ILE A 16 7.35 -10.62 4.78
CA ILE A 16 6.33 -9.82 4.09
C ILE A 16 7.04 -8.91 3.09
N MET A 17 6.64 -9.01 1.82
CA MET A 17 7.21 -8.19 0.74
C MET A 17 6.44 -6.87 0.63
N LEU A 18 7.04 -5.77 1.10
CA LEU A 18 6.43 -4.44 1.04
C LEU A 18 7.02 -3.61 -0.11
N ILE A 19 6.16 -2.92 -0.86
CA ILE A 19 6.57 -1.90 -1.82
C ILE A 19 5.88 -0.56 -1.56
N PHE A 20 6.70 0.45 -1.28
CA PHE A 20 6.26 1.83 -1.06
C PHE A 20 6.32 2.60 -2.38
N SER A 21 5.23 3.27 -2.76
CA SER A 21 5.17 4.08 -3.97
C SER A 21 4.20 5.25 -3.83
N HIS A 22 4.39 6.35 -4.56
CA HIS A 22 3.39 7.40 -4.56
C HIS A 22 2.10 6.97 -5.30
N ARG A 23 2.25 6.35 -6.47
CA ARG A 23 1.14 5.82 -7.28
C ARG A 23 0.96 4.32 -7.06
N PRO A 24 -0.26 3.77 -7.20
CA PRO A 24 -0.46 2.33 -7.16
C PRO A 24 0.36 1.62 -8.24
N ILE A 25 0.96 0.47 -7.91
CA ILE A 25 1.73 -0.35 -8.84
C ILE A 25 0.83 -1.42 -9.44
N VAL A 26 0.50 -1.31 -10.72
CA VAL A 26 -0.33 -2.30 -11.42
C VAL A 26 0.41 -2.77 -12.68
N PRO A 27 0.64 -4.09 -12.88
CA PRO A 27 0.26 -5.19 -11.98
C PRO A 27 1.11 -5.24 -10.70
N LEU A 28 0.54 -5.78 -9.62
CA LEU A 28 1.26 -6.10 -8.39
C LEU A 28 1.63 -7.58 -8.40
N GLU A 29 2.86 -7.90 -8.02
CA GLU A 29 3.36 -9.28 -7.96
C GLU A 29 2.77 -10.04 -6.76
N ASP A 30 2.53 -11.35 -6.91
CA ASP A 30 1.95 -12.17 -5.86
C ASP A 30 2.83 -12.17 -4.60
N GLY A 31 2.20 -12.09 -3.43
CA GLY A 31 2.90 -12.00 -2.14
C GLY A 31 3.42 -10.60 -1.79
N TRP A 32 3.31 -9.62 -2.70
CA TRP A 32 3.65 -8.24 -2.40
C TRP A 32 2.46 -7.45 -1.87
N ILE A 33 2.76 -6.49 -0.99
CA ILE A 33 1.82 -5.49 -0.48
C ILE A 33 2.31 -4.13 -0.93
N ASN A 34 1.48 -3.41 -1.69
CA ASN A 34 1.77 -2.06 -2.14
C ASN A 34 1.14 -1.01 -1.22
N LEU A 35 1.98 -0.31 -0.46
CA LEU A 35 1.60 0.88 0.29
C LEU A 35 1.71 2.10 -0.63
N HIS A 36 0.58 2.68 -1.03
CA HIS A 36 0.56 3.75 -2.03
C HIS A 36 -0.31 4.94 -1.65
N GLY A 37 -0.12 6.10 -2.29
CA GLY A 37 -1.02 7.25 -2.18
C GLY A 37 -1.85 7.45 -3.44
N HIS A 38 -1.94 8.71 -3.88
CA HIS A 38 -2.48 9.16 -5.18
C HIS A 38 -3.98 8.98 -5.41
N ILE A 39 -4.63 7.95 -4.87
CA ILE A 39 -6.09 7.76 -4.98
C ILE A 39 -6.77 8.59 -3.88
N HIS A 40 -7.54 9.59 -4.31
CA HIS A 40 -8.32 10.51 -3.46
C HIS A 40 -9.71 9.93 -3.16
N ASN A 41 -10.33 10.39 -2.08
CA ASN A 41 -11.52 9.78 -1.46
C ASN A 41 -12.82 10.10 -2.23
N VAL A 42 -12.97 9.53 -3.44
CA VAL A 42 -14.26 9.26 -4.09
C VAL A 42 -14.73 7.93 -3.51
N PRO A 43 -15.95 7.79 -2.96
CA PRO A 43 -16.28 6.77 -1.96
C PRO A 43 -15.60 5.43 -2.28
N PRO A 44 -14.55 5.06 -1.53
CA PRO A 44 -13.83 3.85 -1.82
C PRO A 44 -14.81 2.70 -1.62
N PRO A 45 -14.64 1.60 -2.35
CA PRO A 45 -15.41 0.41 -2.05
C PRO A 45 -15.17 0.00 -0.57
N PRO A 46 -16.03 -0.83 0.04
CA PRO A 46 -15.86 -1.28 1.43
C PRO A 46 -14.45 -1.79 1.76
N GLU A 47 -13.76 -2.36 0.78
CA GLU A 47 -12.37 -2.84 0.81
C GLU A 47 -11.29 -1.74 0.70
N GLY A 48 -11.65 -0.46 0.64
CA GLY A 48 -10.72 0.69 0.63
C GLY A 48 -10.05 0.99 -0.70
N SER A 49 -10.00 0.02 -1.64
CA SER A 49 -9.40 0.17 -2.97
C SER A 49 -10.02 -0.81 -3.98
N ASN A 50 -10.32 -0.35 -5.20
CA ASN A 50 -10.74 -1.22 -6.31
C ASN A 50 -9.59 -2.10 -6.85
N LEU A 51 -8.36 -1.93 -6.34
CA LEU A 51 -7.17 -2.63 -6.81
C LEU A 51 -6.93 -3.95 -6.06
N GLY A 52 -7.74 -4.25 -5.04
CA GLY A 52 -7.65 -5.47 -4.24
C GLY A 52 -6.95 -5.27 -2.89
N PRO A 53 -6.94 -6.31 -2.04
CA PRO A 53 -6.56 -6.21 -0.63
C PRO A 53 -5.07 -5.92 -0.40
N ASN A 54 -4.21 -6.22 -1.36
CA ASN A 54 -2.77 -5.97 -1.28
C ASN A 54 -2.40 -4.53 -1.66
N HIS A 55 -3.37 -3.70 -2.06
CA HIS A 55 -3.18 -2.28 -2.34
C HIS A 55 -3.71 -1.43 -1.19
N ILE A 56 -2.79 -0.98 -0.35
CA ILE A 56 -3.11 -0.24 0.87
C ILE A 56 -2.92 1.26 0.60
N ASN A 57 -4.04 1.98 0.49
CA ASN A 57 -4.03 3.42 0.24
C ASN A 57 -3.67 4.21 1.51
N MET A 58 -2.55 4.93 1.49
CA MET A 58 -2.00 5.75 2.55
C MET A 58 -2.40 7.24 2.43
N SER A 59 -3.27 7.59 1.48
CA SER A 59 -3.80 8.94 1.33
C SER A 59 -4.50 9.40 2.61
N VAL A 60 -4.17 10.60 3.10
CA VAL A 60 -4.75 11.19 4.31
C VAL A 60 -6.27 11.28 4.23
N GLU A 61 -6.82 11.49 3.04
CA GLU A 61 -8.26 11.57 2.83
C GLU A 61 -8.97 10.23 3.10
N VAL A 62 -8.28 9.10 2.89
CA VAL A 62 -8.77 7.74 3.15
C VAL A 62 -8.49 7.30 4.59
N ARG A 63 -7.63 8.04 5.32
CA ARG A 63 -7.16 7.69 6.67
C ARG A 63 -7.63 8.67 7.74
N GLU A 64 -8.74 9.37 7.51
CA GLU A 64 -9.28 10.35 8.46
C GLU A 64 -8.24 11.40 8.90
N TYR A 65 -7.33 11.76 7.98
CA TYR A 65 -6.22 12.69 8.22
C TYR A 65 -5.29 12.27 9.37
N ARG A 66 -5.09 10.96 9.59
CA ARG A 66 -4.18 10.40 10.59
C ARG A 66 -3.21 9.38 9.99
N PRO A 67 -1.94 9.35 10.43
CA PRO A 67 -1.03 8.28 10.05
C PRO A 67 -1.42 6.97 10.75
N TRP A 68 -1.25 5.85 10.07
CA TRP A 68 -1.31 4.51 10.66
C TRP A 68 0.11 4.01 10.93
N ARG A 69 0.32 3.24 11.99
CA ARG A 69 1.61 2.63 12.27
C ARG A 69 1.83 1.46 11.32
N LEU A 70 3.07 1.28 10.86
CA LEU A 70 3.38 0.15 9.97
C LEU A 70 2.97 -1.20 10.58
N GLY A 71 3.18 -1.39 11.89
CA GLY A 71 2.76 -2.60 12.60
C GLY A 71 1.26 -2.89 12.49
N GLU A 72 0.40 -1.88 12.59
CA GLU A 72 -1.06 -2.01 12.47
C GLU A 72 -1.47 -2.34 11.02
N ILE A 73 -0.69 -1.89 10.05
CA ILE A 73 -0.93 -2.15 8.62
C ILE A 73 -0.57 -3.58 8.24
N ILE A 74 0.52 -4.11 8.81
CA ILE A 74 1.05 -5.43 8.43
C ILE A 74 0.57 -6.57 9.32
N GLU A 75 0.00 -6.29 10.50
CA GLU A 75 -0.56 -7.30 11.41
C GLU A 75 -1.48 -8.32 10.72
N PRO A 76 -2.37 -7.95 9.77
CA PRO A 76 -3.21 -8.94 9.08
C PRO A 76 -2.46 -9.90 8.15
N PHE A 77 -1.19 -9.66 7.88
CA PHE A 77 -0.34 -10.41 6.95
C PHE A 77 0.75 -11.22 7.67
N ILE A 78 0.81 -11.15 9.01
CA ILE A 78 1.71 -11.90 9.89
C ILE A 78 0.96 -13.08 10.51
#